data_AF-K1RQA2-F1
#
_entry.id   AF-K1RQA2-F1
#
_cell.length_a   1.000
_cell.length_b   1.000
_cell.length_c   1.000
_cell.angle_alpha   90.00
_cell.angle_beta   90.00
_cell.angle_gamma   90.00
#
_symmetry.space_group_name_H-M   'P 1'
#
loop_
_entity.id
_entity.type
_entity.pdbx_description
1 polymer ?
#
loop_
_entity_poly.entity_id
_entity_poly.type
_entity_poly.pdbx_seq_one_letter_code
_entity_poly.pdbx_strand_id
1 'polypeptide(L)'
;MPAAKLSVDIKNDFAPKYAIVKGKEKLVKELKEKAANADEILLATDPDREGEAISWHLATVLGLPLDEKNRVKFNEINENAVKKGIASPEKSIWTLLMLSRREEFSTDSSAISSARSYR
;
A
#
# COMPACT_ATOMS: atom_id res chain seq x y z
N MET A 1 -25.57 18.64 5.78
CA MET A 1 -24.27 18.12 5.31
C MET A 1 -23.23 19.22 5.54
N PRO A 2 -22.12 19.01 6.28
CA PRO A 2 -21.10 20.05 6.44
C PRO A 2 -20.01 19.94 5.36
N ALA A 3 -19.48 21.11 5.01
CA ALA A 3 -18.65 21.40 3.85
C ALA A 3 -17.30 20.67 3.81
N ALA A 4 -16.90 20.31 2.59
CA ALA A 4 -15.68 19.62 2.22
C ALA A 4 -14.43 20.34 2.74
N LYS A 5 -13.77 19.76 3.75
CA LYS A 5 -12.34 19.97 3.95
C LYS A 5 -11.63 19.22 2.84
N LEU A 6 -11.03 19.95 1.90
CA LEU A 6 -10.13 19.38 0.89
C LEU A 6 -9.17 18.43 1.60
N SER A 7 -9.26 17.13 1.29
CA SER A 7 -8.49 16.07 1.95
C SER A 7 -7.06 15.95 1.39
N VAL A 8 -6.55 17.04 0.81
CA VAL A 8 -5.28 17.08 0.10
C VAL A 8 -4.45 18.24 0.64
N ASP A 9 -3.29 17.90 1.19
CA ASP A 9 -2.39 18.86 1.81
C ASP A 9 -1.58 19.56 0.72
N ILE A 10 -2.06 20.73 0.27
CA ILE A 10 -1.42 21.54 -0.79
C ILE A 10 0.01 21.95 -0.40
N LYS A 11 0.34 21.96 0.89
CA LYS A 11 1.66 22.36 1.39
C LYS A 11 2.69 21.23 1.43
N ASN A 12 2.27 19.98 1.32
CA ASN A 12 3.13 18.80 1.36
C ASN A 12 2.96 17.98 0.07
N ASP A 13 3.15 18.61 -1.10
CA ASP A 13 3.11 17.96 -2.42
C ASP A 13 1.91 17.05 -2.68
N PHE A 14 0.73 17.46 -2.20
CA PHE A 14 -0.51 16.68 -2.34
C PHE A 14 -0.43 15.28 -1.70
N ALA A 15 0.43 15.11 -0.69
CA ALA A 15 0.61 13.83 -0.01
C ALA A 15 -0.73 13.33 0.58
N PRO A 16 -1.22 12.15 0.15
CA PRO A 16 -2.47 11.60 0.65
C PRO A 16 -2.32 11.20 2.12
N LYS A 17 -3.24 11.66 2.97
CA LYS A 17 -3.34 11.23 4.37
C LYS A 17 -4.26 10.02 4.47
N TYR A 18 -3.69 8.86 4.73
CA TYR A 18 -4.45 7.63 4.94
C TYR A 18 -4.79 7.48 6.43
N ALA A 19 -6.06 7.20 6.73
CA ALA A 19 -6.54 6.90 8.07
C ALA A 19 -7.34 5.59 8.05
N ILE A 20 -7.22 4.81 9.13
CA ILE A 20 -8.07 3.64 9.32
C ILE A 20 -9.51 4.12 9.47
N VAL A 21 -10.43 3.49 8.74
CA VAL A 21 -11.86 3.80 8.81
C VAL A 21 -12.35 3.53 10.24
N LYS A 22 -13.01 4.52 10.83
CA LYS A 22 -13.57 4.44 12.18
C LYS A 22 -14.51 3.24 12.29
N GLY A 23 -14.28 2.37 13.26
CA GLY A 23 -15.03 1.12 13.47
C GLY A 23 -14.39 -0.14 12.86
N LYS A 24 -13.33 0.00 12.04
CA LYS A 24 -12.56 -1.15 11.50
C LYS A 24 -11.26 -1.42 12.26
N GLU A 25 -11.01 -0.75 13.37
CA GLU A 25 -9.76 -0.88 14.15
C GLU A 25 -9.58 -2.30 14.69
N LYS A 26 -10.67 -2.94 15.15
CA LYS A 26 -10.64 -4.34 15.61
C LYS A 26 -10.23 -5.30 14.49
N LEU A 27 -10.80 -5.13 13.31
CA LEU A 27 -10.48 -5.95 12.14
C LEU A 27 -9.01 -5.78 11.74
N VAL A 28 -8.51 -4.55 11.70
CA VAL A 28 -7.09 -4.28 11.41
C VAL A 28 -6.19 -4.93 12.46
N LYS A 29 -6.56 -4.87 13.74
CA LYS A 29 -5.80 -5.52 14.81
C LYS A 29 -5.76 -7.04 14.64
N GLU A 30 -6.89 -7.67 14.37
CA GLU A 30 -6.97 -9.11 14.14
C GLU A 30 -6.15 -9.54 12.90
N LEU A 31 -6.23 -8.77 11.82
CA LEU A 31 -5.44 -9.04 10.61
C LEU A 31 -3.93 -8.90 10.88
N LYS A 32 -3.51 -7.92 11.69
CA LYS A 32 -2.10 -7.78 12.12
C LYS A 32 -1.63 -8.97 12.96
N GLU A 33 -2.47 -9.43 13.90
CA GLU A 33 -2.16 -10.58 14.73
C GLU A 33 -2.05 -11.86 13.88
N LYS A 34 -2.96 -12.07 12.92
CA LYS A 34 -2.87 -13.20 11.99
C LYS A 34 -1.65 -13.11 11.08
N ALA A 35 -1.36 -11.92 10.57
CA ALA A 35 -0.19 -11.67 9.73
C ALA A 35 1.12 -11.98 10.47
N ALA A 36 1.23 -11.58 11.73
CA ALA A 36 2.43 -11.84 12.53
C ALA A 36 2.69 -13.34 12.81
N ASN A 37 1.66 -14.17 12.72
CA ASN A 37 1.74 -15.62 12.96
C ASN A 37 1.72 -16.45 11.67
N ALA A 38 1.64 -15.81 10.50
CA ALA A 38 1.60 -16.50 9.22
C ALA A 38 3.01 -16.65 8.64
N ASP A 39 3.31 -17.83 8.09
CA ASP A 39 4.57 -18.06 7.38
C ASP A 39 4.62 -17.28 6.05
N GLU A 40 3.48 -17.16 5.38
CA GLU A 40 3.32 -16.47 4.10
C GLU A 40 1.98 -15.75 4.03
N ILE A 41 1.97 -14.56 3.42
CA ILE A 41 0.76 -13.74 3.26
C ILE A 41 0.58 -13.38 1.80
N LEU A 42 -0.56 -13.80 1.24
CA LEU A 42 -0.93 -13.53 -0.14
C LEU A 42 -2.13 -12.58 -0.20
N LEU A 43 -1.99 -11.52 -0.98
CA LEU A 43 -2.99 -10.51 -1.25
C LEU A 43 -3.69 -10.86 -2.57
N ALA A 44 -4.91 -11.37 -2.48
CA ALA A 44 -5.72 -11.85 -3.60
C ALA A 44 -6.91 -10.92 -3.92
N THR A 45 -6.68 -9.60 -3.94
CA THR A 45 -7.66 -8.61 -4.42
C THR A 45 -7.82 -8.66 -5.94
N ASP A 46 -8.84 -7.99 -6.49
CA ASP A 46 -9.15 -8.00 -7.92
C ASP A 46 -7.99 -7.42 -8.78
N PRO A 47 -7.83 -7.91 -10.03
CA PRO A 47 -6.75 -7.48 -10.94
C PRO A 47 -7.04 -6.13 -11.61
N ASP A 48 -7.62 -5.19 -10.88
CA ASP A 48 -7.92 -3.84 -11.35
C ASP A 48 -7.19 -2.77 -10.54
N ARG A 49 -7.41 -1.50 -10.88
CA ARG A 49 -6.77 -0.37 -10.20
C ARG A 49 -7.18 -0.27 -8.72
N GLU A 50 -8.41 -0.61 -8.37
CA GLU A 50 -8.91 -0.52 -6.99
C GLU A 50 -8.33 -1.63 -6.13
N GLY A 51 -8.31 -2.85 -6.66
CA GLY A 51 -7.69 -4.02 -6.02
C GLY A 51 -6.20 -3.80 -5.76
N GLU A 52 -5.48 -3.14 -6.67
CA GLU A 52 -4.10 -2.76 -6.42
C GLU A 52 -3.94 -1.72 -5.30
N ALA A 53 -4.79 -0.69 -5.26
CA ALA A 53 -4.76 0.30 -4.19
C ALA A 53 -5.10 -0.33 -2.82
N ILE A 54 -6.07 -1.24 -2.79
CA ILE A 54 -6.44 -1.99 -1.59
C ILE A 54 -5.28 -2.89 -1.15
N SER A 55 -4.64 -3.61 -2.08
CA SER A 55 -3.50 -4.48 -1.78
C SER A 55 -2.32 -3.69 -1.21
N TRP A 56 -1.94 -2.58 -1.83
CA TRP A 56 -0.89 -1.71 -1.34
C TRP A 56 -1.20 -1.15 0.06
N HIS A 57 -2.45 -0.72 0.29
CA HIS A 57 -2.86 -0.20 1.58
C HIS A 57 -2.83 -1.29 2.66
N LEU A 58 -3.29 -2.50 2.36
CA LEU A 58 -3.20 -3.64 3.27
C LEU A 58 -1.75 -4.01 3.58
N ALA A 59 -0.89 -4.08 2.58
CA ALA A 59 0.54 -4.34 2.79
C ALA A 59 1.17 -3.30 3.73
N THR A 60 0.86 -2.01 3.51
CA THR A 60 1.34 -0.92 4.36
C THR A 60 0.81 -1.01 5.80
N VAL A 61 -0.49 -1.30 5.96
CA VAL A 61 -1.13 -1.39 7.27
C VAL A 61 -0.64 -2.61 8.04
N LEU A 62 -0.45 -3.75 7.38
CA LEU A 62 0.00 -5.00 7.97
C LEU A 62 1.52 -5.06 8.17
N GLY A 63 2.27 -4.10 7.62
CA GLY A 63 3.74 -4.06 7.73
C GLY A 63 4.43 -5.09 6.85
N LEU A 64 3.80 -5.50 5.75
CA LEU A 64 4.38 -6.45 4.81
C LEU A 64 5.49 -5.77 4.01
N PRO A 65 6.57 -6.50 3.69
CA PRO A 65 7.57 -6.04 2.74
C PRO A 65 6.90 -5.74 1.40
N LEU A 66 7.09 -4.50 0.97
CA LEU A 66 6.44 -3.92 -0.19
C LEU A 66 7.05 -4.48 -1.49
N ASP A 67 8.32 -4.83 -1.48
CA ASP A 67 9.07 -5.35 -2.61
C ASP A 67 8.91 -6.87 -2.83
N GLU A 68 8.19 -7.57 -1.97
CA GLU A 68 7.94 -9.01 -2.09
C GLU A 68 6.84 -9.38 -3.09
N LYS A 69 6.90 -10.62 -3.56
CA LYS A 69 5.88 -11.23 -4.42
C LYS A 69 4.75 -11.78 -3.57
N ASN A 70 3.93 -10.88 -3.02
CA ASN A 70 2.80 -11.23 -2.17
C ASN A 70 1.45 -10.98 -2.86
N ARG A 71 1.41 -10.70 -4.17
CA ARG A 71 0.17 -10.42 -4.90
C ARG A 71 -0.27 -11.62 -5.74
N VAL A 72 -1.51 -12.07 -5.54
CA VAL A 72 -2.14 -13.10 -6.37
C VAL A 72 -3.24 -12.46 -7.21
N LYS A 73 -3.23 -12.72 -8.52
CA LYS A 73 -4.23 -12.23 -9.47
C LYS A 73 -4.84 -13.40 -10.22
N PHE A 74 -6.15 -13.39 -10.37
CA PHE A 74 -6.89 -14.29 -11.25
C PHE A 74 -8.11 -13.54 -11.76
N ASN A 75 -8.45 -13.74 -13.05
CA ASN A 75 -9.61 -13.09 -13.67
C ASN A 75 -10.91 -13.86 -13.44
N GLU A 76 -10.81 -15.09 -12.95
CA GLU A 76 -11.93 -16.00 -12.76
C GLU A 76 -11.74 -16.80 -11.47
N ILE A 77 -12.84 -17.02 -10.75
CA ILE A 77 -12.84 -17.83 -9.52
C ILE A 77 -13.10 -19.29 -9.91
N ASN A 78 -12.06 -19.95 -10.44
CA ASN A 78 -12.06 -21.39 -10.70
C ASN A 78 -10.79 -22.03 -10.11
N GLU A 79 -10.84 -23.33 -9.81
CA GLU A 79 -9.75 -24.03 -9.11
C GLU A 79 -8.39 -23.88 -9.82
N ASN A 80 -8.39 -23.98 -11.15
CA ASN A 80 -7.16 -23.87 -11.95
C ASN A 80 -6.58 -22.46 -11.92
N ALA A 81 -7.41 -21.44 -12.03
CA ALA A 81 -7.00 -20.03 -12.00
C ALA A 81 -6.43 -19.66 -10.63
N VAL A 82 -7.08 -20.10 -9.55
CA VAL A 82 -6.61 -19.86 -8.18
C VAL A 82 -5.27 -20.55 -7.93
N LYS A 83 -5.14 -21.84 -8.29
CA LYS A 83 -3.87 -22.58 -8.13
C LYS A 83 -2.74 -21.95 -8.93
N LYS A 84 -3.00 -21.51 -10.17
CA LYS A 84 -2.01 -20.80 -10.99
C LYS A 84 -1.60 -19.47 -10.37
N GLY A 85 -2.56 -18.70 -9.86
CA GLY A 85 -2.30 -17.42 -9.22
C GLY A 85 -1.45 -17.57 -7.95
N ILE A 86 -1.74 -18.57 -7.12
CA ILE A 86 -0.96 -18.86 -5.90
C ILE A 86 0.44 -19.38 -6.25
N ALA A 87 0.59 -20.17 -7.33
CA ALA A 87 1.89 -20.69 -7.73
C ALA A 87 2.83 -19.64 -8.35
N SER A 88 2.30 -18.50 -8.78
CA SER A 88 3.08 -17.43 -9.41
C SER A 88 2.64 -16.06 -8.90
N PRO A 89 2.89 -15.74 -7.62
CA PRO A 89 2.58 -14.43 -7.09
C PRO A 89 3.50 -13.37 -7.71
N GLU A 90 2.95 -12.17 -7.88
CA GLU A 90 3.58 -11.03 -8.52
C GLU A 90 3.82 -9.91 -7.50
N LYS A 91 4.55 -8.88 -7.91
CA LYS A 91 4.66 -7.64 -7.13
C LYS A 91 3.47 -6.73 -7.46
N SER A 92 2.97 -6.00 -6.47
CA SER A 92 1.96 -4.97 -6.74
C SER A 92 2.58 -3.81 -7.52
N ILE A 93 1.89 -3.38 -8.58
CA ILE A 93 2.33 -2.30 -9.47
C ILE A 93 2.41 -0.97 -8.71
N TRP A 94 1.44 -0.73 -7.83
CA TRP A 94 1.38 0.47 -7.01
C TRP A 94 2.54 0.52 -6.02
N THR A 95 2.97 -0.64 -5.52
CA THR A 95 4.15 -0.70 -4.69
C THR A 95 5.39 -0.24 -5.44
N LEU A 96 5.59 -0.69 -6.68
CA LEU A 96 6.73 -0.26 -7.49
C LEU A 96 6.70 1.26 -7.73
N LEU A 97 5.53 1.80 -8.10
CA LEU A 97 5.36 3.25 -8.31
C LEU A 97 5.61 4.06 -7.03
N MET A 98 5.08 3.59 -5.89
CA MET A 98 5.21 4.29 -4.61
C MET A 98 6.62 4.18 -4.03
N LEU A 99 7.33 3.06 -4.24
CA LEU A 99 8.74 2.92 -3.86
C LEU A 99 9.62 3.89 -4.67
N SER A 100 9.41 3.98 -5.99
CA SER A 100 10.13 4.93 -6.84
C SER A 100 9.90 6.38 -6.40
N ARG A 101 8.66 6.75 -6.07
CA ARG A 101 8.37 8.07 -5.50
C ARG A 101 9.02 8.29 -4.14
N ARG A 102 9.06 7.28 -3.27
CA ARG A 102 9.69 7.39 -1.95
C ARG A 102 11.19 7.64 -2.05
N GLU A 103 11.88 7.02 -3.01
CA GLU A 103 13.30 7.27 -3.26
C GLU A 103 13.54 8.69 -3.78
N GLU A 104 12.72 9.18 -4.71
CA GLU A 104 12.77 10.57 -5.20
C GLU A 104 12.63 11.57 -4.03
N PHE A 105 11.64 11.36 -3.15
CA PHE A 105 11.45 12.20 -1.96
C PHE A 105 12.59 12.07 -0.92
N SER A 106 13.22 10.90 -0.81
CA SER A 106 14.38 10.70 0.08
C SER A 106 15.63 11.42 -0.43
N THR A 107 15.81 11.50 -1.75
CA THR A 107 16.92 12.26 -2.36
C THR A 107 16.73 13.77 -2.21
N ASP A 108 15.49 14.27 -2.21
CA ASP A 108 15.20 15.70 -1.99
C ASP A 108 15.39 16.15 -0.54
N SER A 109 15.26 15.25 0.45
CA SER A 109 15.53 15.60 1.85
C SER A 109 17.00 15.93 2.11
N SER A 110 17.92 15.37 1.32
CA SER A 110 19.35 15.71 1.35
C SER A 110 19.67 17.06 0.72
N ALA A 111 18.84 17.54 -0.22
CA ALA A 111 18.95 18.87 -0.82
C ALA A 111 18.46 19.98 0.12
N ILE A 112 17.49 19.69 0.99
CA ILE A 112 16.91 20.66 1.93
C ILE A 112 17.85 20.98 3.11
N SER A 113 18.86 20.14 3.40
CA SER A 113 19.86 20.43 4.44
C SER A 113 20.89 21.50 4.05
N SER A 114 21.06 21.84 2.76
CA SER A 114 22.03 22.87 2.34
C SER A 114 21.44 24.29 2.24
N ALA A 115 20.11 24.43 2.28
CA ALA A 115 19.42 25.71 2.11
C ALA A 115 19.09 26.44 3.43
N ARG A 116 19.64 26.00 4.57
CA ARG A 116 19.43 26.65 5.88
C ARG A 116 20.64 27.43 6.43
N SER A 117 21.60 27.77 5.56
CA SER A 117 22.78 28.58 5.92
C SER A 117 22.90 29.91 5.15
N TYR A 118 21.89 30.36 4.41
CA TYR A 118 21.88 31.72 3.85
C TYR A 118 20.54 32.41 4.08
N ARG A 119 20.57 33.33 5.04
CA ARG A 119 19.55 34.29 5.51
C ARG A 119 18.39 33.77 6.34
#